data_AF-A0A846CHY0-F1
#
_entry.id   AF-A0A846CHY0-F1
#
_cell.length_a   1.000
_cell.length_b   1.000
_cell.length_c   1.000
_cell.angle_alpha   90.00
_cell.angle_beta   90.00
_cell.angle_gamma   90.00
#
_symmetry.space_group_name_H-M   'P 1'
#
loop_
_entity.id
_entity.type
_entity.pdbx_description
1 polymer ?
#
loop_
_entity_poly.entity_id
_entity_poly.type
_entity_poly.pdbx_seq_one_letter_code
_entity_poly.pdbx_strand_id
1 'polypeptide(L)'
;LIDLSENDHRVDAYYQAQSYYKIDKIWSISQLLFPALLQLHPEPLNVSYIYPNWVSNLGKDFKIYCLLCPINEIETQAYLIHFTSLHAFWRLHKLPEWFRRFVKKSLFGSAQKLLDGLVQQDVEMIEEEQQAYLKNPQRRNYELNSALVSTQRLIRKQAKR
;
A
#
# COMPACT_ATOMS: atom_id res chain seq x y z
N LEU A 1 -8.36 8.40 -10.53
CA LEU A 1 -7.45 7.66 -11.42
C LEU A 1 -7.03 8.61 -12.53
N ILE A 2 -5.73 8.79 -12.76
CA ILE A 2 -5.20 9.64 -13.84
C ILE A 2 -4.97 8.80 -15.08
N ASP A 3 -4.29 7.65 -14.92
CA ASP A 3 -3.87 6.81 -16.02
C ASP A 3 -3.92 5.33 -15.61
N LEU A 4 -4.08 4.45 -16.60
CA LEU A 4 -4.18 3.01 -16.43
C LEU A 4 -3.48 2.31 -17.60
N SER A 5 -2.44 1.54 -17.29
CA SER A 5 -1.71 0.72 -18.24
C SER A 5 -1.92 -0.75 -17.90
N GLU A 6 -2.26 -1.57 -18.90
CA GLU A 6 -2.49 -3.01 -18.73
C GLU A 6 -1.56 -3.78 -19.68
N ASN A 7 -0.96 -4.86 -19.18
CA ASN A 7 -0.26 -5.85 -19.98
C ASN A 7 -0.62 -7.28 -19.54
N ASP A 8 -0.05 -8.28 -20.21
CA ASP A 8 -0.34 -9.71 -19.94
C ASP A 8 0.01 -10.19 -18.52
N HIS A 9 0.84 -9.44 -17.79
CA HIS A 9 1.39 -9.83 -16.50
C HIS A 9 0.98 -8.92 -15.34
N ARG A 10 0.58 -7.67 -15.60
CA ARG A 10 0.24 -6.68 -14.58
C ARG A 10 -0.67 -5.57 -15.09
N VAL A 11 -1.36 -4.93 -14.15
CA VAL A 11 -2.11 -3.68 -14.34
C VAL A 11 -1.47 -2.59 -13.49
N ASP A 12 -1.03 -1.50 -14.12
CA ASP A 12 -0.46 -0.33 -13.47
C ASP A 12 -1.51 0.79 -13.45
N ALA A 13 -1.93 1.21 -12.25
CA ALA A 13 -2.89 2.27 -12.02
C ALA A 13 -2.21 3.48 -11.38
N TYR A 14 -2.33 4.63 -12.02
CA TYR A 14 -1.73 5.89 -11.58
C TYR A 14 -2.82 6.76 -10.95
N TYR A 15 -2.70 7.05 -9.65
CA TYR A 15 -3.62 7.89 -8.91
C TYR A 15 -2.95 9.20 -8.50
N GLN A 16 -3.70 10.30 -8.58
CA GLN A 16 -3.34 11.50 -7.84
C GLN A 16 -3.88 11.31 -6.43
N ALA A 17 -3.02 10.89 -5.52
CA ALA A 17 -3.38 10.79 -4.12
C ALA A 17 -2.88 12.03 -3.39
N GLN A 18 -3.63 12.46 -2.37
CA GLN A 18 -3.07 13.30 -1.34
C GLN A 18 -2.46 12.36 -0.32
N SER A 19 -1.15 12.45 -0.15
CA SER A 19 -0.43 11.64 0.82
C SER A 19 -0.05 12.50 2.02
N TYR A 20 -0.06 11.88 3.19
CA TYR A 20 0.39 12.54 4.41
C TYR A 20 1.94 12.62 4.50
N TYR A 21 2.65 11.97 3.57
CA TYR A 21 4.08 11.77 3.66
C TYR A 21 4.82 12.49 2.55
N LYS A 22 5.77 13.34 2.93
CA LYS A 22 6.73 13.94 2.00
C LYS A 22 8.12 13.85 2.64
N ILE A 23 8.90 12.84 2.25
CA ILE A 23 10.29 12.71 2.74
C ILE A 23 11.21 13.54 1.84
N ASP A 24 11.17 14.87 1.98
CA ASP A 24 12.09 15.75 1.26
C ASP A 24 13.32 16.14 2.09
N LYS A 25 13.30 16.01 3.43
CA LYS A 25 14.39 16.47 4.31
C LYS A 25 14.59 15.58 5.54
N ILE A 26 15.76 15.68 6.18
CA ILE A 26 16.11 15.00 7.45
C ILE A 26 15.06 15.25 8.56
N TRP A 27 14.39 16.40 8.52
CA TRP A 27 13.30 16.77 9.43
C TRP A 27 11.95 16.11 9.12
N SER A 28 11.80 15.42 7.98
CA SER A 28 10.61 14.60 7.69
C SER A 28 10.50 13.39 8.63
N ILE A 29 11.59 12.99 9.30
CA ILE A 29 11.54 11.97 10.38
C ILE A 29 10.72 12.46 11.58
N SER A 30 10.77 13.76 11.90
CA SER A 30 9.91 14.30 12.95
C SER A 30 8.43 14.25 12.59
N GLN A 31 8.04 14.24 11.30
CA GLN A 31 6.64 14.05 10.89
C GLN A 31 6.15 12.61 11.13
N LEU A 32 7.05 11.62 11.04
CA LEU A 32 6.77 10.22 11.39
C LEU A 32 6.63 10.00 12.91
N LEU A 33 7.16 10.93 13.72
CA LEU A 33 7.13 10.89 15.19
C LEU A 33 6.04 11.76 15.80
N PHE A 34 5.63 12.82 15.10
CA PHE A 34 4.61 13.77 15.55
C PHE A 34 3.52 13.87 14.47
N PRO A 35 2.40 13.13 14.62
CA PRO A 35 1.29 13.12 13.65
C PRO A 35 0.69 14.52 13.40
N ALA A 36 0.83 15.45 14.35
CA ALA A 36 0.37 16.83 14.22
C ALA A 36 1.14 17.66 13.16
N LEU A 37 2.31 17.18 12.69
CA LEU A 37 3.11 17.82 11.63
C LEU A 37 2.82 17.25 10.22
N LEU A 38 1.82 16.38 10.10
CA LEU A 38 1.35 15.83 8.83
C LEU A 38 0.73 16.95 7.98
N GLN A 39 1.40 17.31 6.89
CA GLN A 39 0.82 18.17 5.85
C GLN A 39 0.42 17.29 4.68
N LEU A 40 -0.83 17.45 4.22
CA LEU A 40 -1.31 16.81 3.01
C LEU A 40 -0.51 17.32 1.82
N HIS A 41 0.30 16.45 1.23
CA HIS A 41 1.05 16.74 0.04
C HIS A 41 0.51 15.90 -1.12
N PRO A 42 0.24 16.50 -2.29
CA PRO A 42 -0.11 15.72 -3.46
C PRO A 42 1.13 14.92 -3.88
N GLU A 43 1.08 13.61 -3.73
CA GLU A 43 2.12 12.70 -4.21
C GLU A 43 1.53 11.69 -5.21
N PRO A 44 2.25 11.37 -6.29
CA PRO A 44 1.81 10.35 -7.22
C PRO A 44 1.79 8.99 -6.50
N LEU A 45 0.62 8.35 -6.51
CA LEU A 45 0.43 7.01 -5.98
C LEU A 45 0.31 6.05 -7.17
N ASN A 46 1.29 5.17 -7.29
CA ASN A 46 1.35 4.19 -8.38
C ASN A 46 1.08 2.81 -7.81
N VAL A 47 -0.03 2.19 -8.20
CA VAL A 47 -0.41 0.86 -7.76
C VAL A 47 -0.28 -0.11 -8.92
N SER A 48 0.60 -1.08 -8.79
CA SER A 48 0.79 -2.18 -9.73
C SER A 48 0.14 -3.44 -9.17
N TYR A 49 -0.92 -3.91 -9.83
CA TYR A 49 -1.57 -5.18 -9.55
C TYR A 49 -0.86 -6.29 -10.34
N ILE A 50 -0.23 -7.22 -9.63
CA ILE A 50 0.55 -8.33 -10.18
C ILE A 50 0.03 -9.61 -9.54
N TYR A 51 -1.05 -10.17 -10.08
CA TYR A 51 -1.74 -11.32 -9.48
C TYR A 51 -0.78 -12.46 -9.10
N PRO A 52 -0.85 -13.00 -7.87
CA PRO A 52 -1.86 -12.75 -6.82
C PRO A 52 -1.61 -11.53 -5.93
N ASN A 53 -0.54 -10.79 -6.14
CA ASN A 53 -0.07 -9.74 -5.25
C ASN A 53 -0.37 -8.34 -5.80
N TRP A 54 -0.15 -7.33 -4.99
CA TRP A 54 -0.09 -5.95 -5.48
C TRP A 54 1.02 -5.17 -4.79
N VAL A 55 1.48 -4.15 -5.49
CA VAL A 55 2.59 -3.30 -5.08
C VAL A 55 2.15 -1.86 -5.23
N SER A 56 2.30 -1.07 -4.18
CA SER A 56 2.06 0.36 -4.21
C SER A 56 3.34 1.12 -3.97
N ASN A 57 3.61 2.09 -4.82
CA ASN A 57 4.68 3.05 -4.64
C ASN A 57 4.06 4.42 -4.38
N LEU A 58 4.44 5.01 -3.25
CA LEU A 58 4.10 6.39 -2.92
C LEU A 58 5.38 7.22 -3.05
N GLY A 59 5.43 8.05 -4.09
CA GLY A 59 6.63 8.81 -4.43
C GLY A 59 7.82 7.90 -4.77
N LYS A 60 9.03 8.30 -4.33
CA LYS A 60 10.28 7.55 -4.56
C LYS A 60 10.75 6.76 -3.33
N ASP A 61 10.25 7.13 -2.16
CA ASP A 61 10.82 6.69 -0.89
C ASP A 61 9.97 5.65 -0.17
N PHE A 62 8.70 5.49 -0.52
CA PHE A 62 7.82 4.50 0.09
C PHE A 62 7.34 3.47 -0.90
N LYS A 63 7.49 2.21 -0.51
CA LYS A 63 7.00 1.08 -1.28
C LYS A 63 6.34 0.07 -0.35
N ILE A 64 5.12 -0.31 -0.68
CA ILE A 64 4.33 -1.28 0.07
C ILE A 64 4.04 -2.45 -0.87
N TYR A 65 4.32 -3.66 -0.39
CA TYR A 65 3.94 -4.90 -1.04
C TYR A 65 2.86 -5.56 -0.20
N CYS A 66 1.77 -5.95 -0.83
CA CYS A 66 0.78 -6.82 -0.23
C CYS A 66 0.82 -8.16 -0.97
N LEU A 67 1.20 -9.20 -0.23
CA LEU A 67 1.25 -10.55 -0.73
C LEU A 67 0.01 -11.30 -0.24
N LEU A 68 -0.71 -11.92 -1.15
CA LEU A 68 -1.93 -12.67 -0.83
C LEU A 68 -1.66 -14.16 -1.03
N CYS A 69 -1.88 -14.94 0.02
CA CYS A 69 -1.76 -16.38 0.02
C CYS A 69 -3.13 -17.01 0.35
N PRO A 70 -3.86 -17.55 -0.65
CA PRO A 70 -5.13 -18.21 -0.39
C PRO A 70 -4.89 -19.49 0.41
N ILE A 71 -5.56 -19.62 1.57
CA ILE A 71 -5.50 -20.84 2.39
C ILE A 71 -6.62 -21.79 1.98
N ASN A 72 -7.83 -21.26 1.80
CA ASN A 72 -9.01 -21.98 1.34
C ASN A 72 -10.01 -21.01 0.69
N GLU A 73 -11.25 -21.45 0.45
CA GLU A 73 -12.29 -20.65 -0.22
C GLU A 73 -12.79 -19.45 0.58
N ILE A 74 -12.54 -19.42 1.89
CA ILE A 74 -13.04 -18.39 2.82
C ILE A 74 -11.93 -17.66 3.58
N GLU A 75 -10.69 -18.14 3.53
CA GLU A 75 -9.55 -17.62 4.28
C GLU A 75 -8.38 -17.32 3.34
N THR A 76 -7.82 -16.12 3.51
CA THR A 76 -6.61 -15.67 2.82
C THR A 76 -5.67 -15.07 3.83
N GLN A 77 -4.40 -15.48 3.79
CA GLN A 77 -3.35 -14.85 4.56
C GLN A 77 -2.70 -13.73 3.75
N ALA A 78 -2.79 -12.51 4.27
CA ALA A 78 -2.16 -11.35 3.68
C ALA A 78 -0.86 -11.00 4.42
N TYR A 79 0.21 -10.73 3.68
CA TYR A 79 1.46 -10.22 4.22
C TYR A 79 1.72 -8.82 3.69
N LEU A 80 1.74 -7.84 4.58
CA LEU A 80 2.06 -6.46 4.24
C LEU A 80 3.53 -6.18 4.54
N ILE A 81 4.30 -5.90 3.49
CA ILE A 81 5.72 -5.59 3.60
C ILE A 81 5.92 -4.13 3.19
N HIS A 82 6.35 -3.32 4.14
CA HIS A 82 6.66 -1.92 3.92
C HIS A 82 8.17 -1.72 3.79
N PHE A 83 8.57 -0.96 2.78
CA PHE A 83 9.92 -0.49 2.55
C PHE A 83 9.92 1.03 2.56
N THR A 84 10.77 1.61 3.41
CA THR A 84 11.13 3.02 3.35
C THR A 84 12.58 3.13 2.89
N SER A 85 12.81 3.84 1.79
CA SER A 85 14.13 4.18 1.31
C SER A 85 14.81 5.11 2.31
N LEU A 86 16.00 4.74 2.76
CA LEU A 86 16.86 5.60 3.56
C LEU A 86 17.72 6.54 2.70
N HIS A 87 17.57 6.50 1.37
CA HIS A 87 18.35 7.35 0.45
C HIS A 87 18.03 8.84 0.66
N ALA A 88 16.82 9.19 1.07
CA ALA A 88 16.48 10.54 1.51
C ALA A 88 17.37 11.03 2.68
N PHE A 89 17.94 10.10 3.45
CA PHE A 89 18.89 10.36 4.54
C PHE A 89 20.33 10.07 4.12
N TRP A 90 20.75 10.46 2.92
CA TRP A 90 22.13 10.27 2.44
C TRP A 90 23.20 10.85 3.40
N ARG A 91 22.85 11.83 4.24
CA ARG A 91 23.72 12.41 5.30
C ARG A 91 23.62 11.71 6.66
N LEU A 92 22.84 10.64 6.82
CA LEU A 92 22.65 9.96 8.10
C LEU A 92 23.98 9.46 8.69
N HIS A 93 24.93 9.07 7.84
CA HIS A 93 26.27 8.66 8.24
C HIS A 93 27.11 9.78 8.86
N LYS A 94 26.79 11.06 8.60
CA LYS A 94 27.46 12.23 9.17
C LYS A 94 26.88 12.67 10.52
N LEU A 95 25.76 12.07 10.95
CA LEU A 95 25.08 12.43 12.19
C LEU A 95 25.63 11.64 13.39
N PRO A 96 25.55 12.21 14.60
CA PRO A 96 25.98 11.54 15.82
C PRO A 96 25.34 10.16 15.99
N GLU A 97 26.08 9.22 16.58
CA GLU A 97 25.62 7.83 16.76
C GLU A 97 24.31 7.72 17.53
N TRP A 98 24.10 8.57 18.54
CA TRP A 98 22.86 8.61 19.31
C TRP A 98 21.65 8.96 18.42
N PHE A 99 21.83 9.89 17.48
CA PHE A 99 20.78 10.29 16.53
C PHE A 99 20.50 9.17 15.51
N ARG A 100 21.55 8.51 15.00
CA ARG A 100 21.39 7.33 14.12
C ARG A 100 20.61 6.21 14.83
N ARG A 101 20.93 5.92 16.09
CA ARG A 101 20.22 4.93 16.91
C ARG A 101 18.77 5.35 17.18
N PHE A 102 18.53 6.63 17.44
CA PHE A 102 17.17 7.17 17.62
C PHE A 102 16.32 7.01 16.36
N VAL A 103 16.83 7.45 15.20
CA VAL A 103 16.14 7.30 13.90
C VAL A 103 15.87 5.84 13.59
N LYS A 104 16.85 4.95 13.78
CA LYS A 104 16.65 3.50 13.60
C LYS A 104 15.56 2.96 14.51
N LYS A 105 15.55 3.34 15.80
CA LYS A 105 14.57 2.87 16.80
C LYS A 105 13.18 3.46 16.59
N SER A 106 13.09 4.66 16.03
CA SER A 106 11.84 5.37 15.77
C SER A 106 11.19 4.92 14.47
N LEU A 107 11.97 4.69 13.39
CA LEU A 107 11.45 4.16 12.13
C LEU A 107 11.06 2.69 12.24
N PHE A 108 11.77 1.91 13.06
CA PHE A 108 11.34 0.55 13.39
C PHE A 108 10.07 0.58 14.25
N GLY A 109 8.94 0.16 13.67
CA GLY A 109 7.68 -0.07 14.39
C GLY A 109 6.72 1.11 14.47
N SER A 110 7.13 2.35 14.11
CA SER A 110 6.18 3.49 14.03
C SER A 110 5.21 3.33 12.85
N ALA A 111 5.73 2.91 11.69
CA ALA A 111 4.91 2.55 10.55
C ALA A 111 3.97 1.37 10.87
N GLN A 112 4.40 0.43 11.72
CA GLN A 112 3.59 -0.74 12.06
C GLN A 112 2.27 -0.36 12.71
N LYS A 113 2.26 0.51 13.74
CA LYS A 113 0.99 0.91 14.39
C LYS A 113 0.01 1.64 13.47
N LEU A 114 0.54 2.45 12.55
CA LEU A 114 -0.28 3.16 11.57
C LEU A 114 -0.84 2.20 10.51
N LEU A 115 0.00 1.27 10.04
CA LEU A 115 -0.42 0.21 9.13
C LEU A 115 -1.42 -0.73 9.81
N ASP A 116 -1.25 -1.09 11.08
CA ASP A 116 -2.15 -1.96 11.83
C ASP A 116 -3.57 -1.37 11.88
N GLY A 117 -3.70 -0.05 12.09
CA GLY A 117 -5.00 0.63 12.07
C GLY A 117 -5.67 0.62 10.69
N LEU A 118 -4.90 0.78 9.62
CA LEU A 118 -5.41 0.68 8.24
C LEU A 118 -5.79 -0.76 7.89
N VAL A 119 -4.95 -1.72 8.27
CA VAL A 119 -5.19 -3.15 8.03
C VAL A 119 -6.45 -3.61 8.74
N GLN A 120 -6.71 -3.15 9.97
CA GLN A 120 -7.94 -3.53 10.68
C GLN A 120 -9.19 -3.09 9.90
N GLN A 121 -9.21 -1.87 9.37
CA GLN A 121 -10.32 -1.36 8.57
C GLN A 121 -10.47 -2.15 7.26
N ASP A 122 -9.35 -2.47 6.60
CA ASP A 122 -9.37 -3.27 5.37
C ASP A 122 -9.88 -4.70 5.63
N VAL A 123 -9.52 -5.32 6.76
CA VAL A 123 -10.00 -6.65 7.14
C VAL A 123 -11.51 -6.63 7.41
N GLU A 124 -12.01 -5.66 8.18
CA GLU A 124 -13.45 -5.52 8.47
C GLU A 124 -14.25 -5.36 7.17
N MET A 125 -13.78 -4.52 6.24
CA MET A 125 -14.40 -4.33 4.93
C MET A 125 -14.43 -5.62 4.10
N ILE A 126 -13.32 -6.37 4.05
CA ILE A 126 -13.24 -7.64 3.31
C ILE A 126 -14.19 -8.68 3.92
N GLU A 127 -14.27 -8.76 5.25
CA GLU A 127 -15.19 -9.66 5.93
C GLU A 127 -16.65 -9.31 5.65
N GLU A 128 -17.01 -8.02 5.64
CA GLU A 128 -18.35 -7.56 5.25
C GLU A 128 -18.68 -7.93 3.80
N GLU A 129 -17.74 -7.76 2.88
CA GLU A 129 -17.90 -8.19 1.48
C GLU A 129 -18.09 -9.71 1.36
N GLN A 130 -17.32 -10.50 2.10
CA GLN A 130 -17.47 -11.95 2.13
C GLN A 130 -18.85 -12.37 2.66
N GLN A 131 -19.33 -11.74 3.75
CA GLN A 131 -20.67 -12.00 4.28
C GLN A 131 -21.78 -11.59 3.29
N ALA A 132 -21.59 -10.48 2.58
CA ALA A 132 -22.53 -10.04 1.55
C ALA A 132 -22.57 -11.02 0.36
N TYR A 133 -21.40 -11.52 -0.05
CA TYR A 133 -21.28 -12.53 -1.10
C TYR A 133 -21.97 -13.84 -0.70
N LEU A 134 -21.75 -14.33 0.51
CA LEU A 134 -22.41 -15.54 1.03
C LEU A 134 -23.93 -15.40 1.07
N LYS A 135 -24.45 -14.20 1.44
CA LYS A 135 -25.90 -13.93 1.47
C LYS A 135 -26.53 -13.87 0.07
N ASN A 136 -25.80 -13.37 -0.93
CA ASN A 136 -26.32 -13.23 -2.29
C ASN A 136 -25.21 -13.35 -3.35
N PRO A 137 -24.81 -14.58 -3.72
CA PRO A 137 -23.68 -14.80 -4.64
C PRO A 137 -23.91 -14.26 -6.06
N GLN A 138 -25.18 -14.12 -6.48
CA GLN A 138 -25.52 -13.60 -7.81
C GLN A 138 -25.55 -12.07 -7.88
N ARG A 139 -25.46 -11.37 -6.74
CA ARG A 139 -25.48 -9.92 -6.71
C ARG A 139 -24.15 -9.39 -7.23
N ARG A 140 -24.19 -8.69 -8.37
CA ARG A 140 -23.03 -7.96 -8.87
C ARG A 140 -22.88 -6.66 -8.11
N ASN A 141 -21.74 -6.48 -7.46
CA ASN A 141 -21.37 -5.18 -6.90
C ASN A 141 -21.01 -4.22 -8.04
N TYR A 142 -21.41 -2.95 -7.89
CA TYR A 142 -21.03 -1.91 -8.84
C TYR A 142 -19.60 -1.47 -8.55
N GLU A 143 -18.64 -1.99 -9.32
CA GLU A 143 -17.26 -1.56 -9.23
C GLU A 143 -17.06 -0.20 -9.91
N LEU A 144 -16.91 0.84 -9.11
CA LEU A 144 -16.63 2.19 -9.59
C LEU A 144 -15.17 2.37 -10.03
N ASN A 145 -14.27 1.48 -9.60
CA ASN A 145 -12.84 1.60 -9.90
C ASN A 145 -12.47 0.79 -11.15
N SER A 146 -12.16 1.49 -12.24
CA SER A 146 -11.75 0.88 -13.51
C SER A 146 -10.43 0.09 -13.42
N ALA A 147 -9.59 0.36 -12.42
CA ALA A 147 -8.41 -0.46 -12.16
C ALA A 147 -8.80 -1.87 -11.67
N LEU A 148 -9.82 -2.00 -10.82
CA LEU A 148 -10.31 -3.30 -10.33
C LEU A 148 -10.87 -4.15 -11.47
N VAL A 149 -11.69 -3.55 -12.33
CA VAL A 149 -12.24 -4.22 -13.53
C VAL A 149 -11.12 -4.76 -14.43
N SER A 150 -10.03 -4.00 -14.56
CA SER A 150 -8.88 -4.41 -15.38
C SER A 150 -8.08 -5.53 -14.70
N THR A 151 -7.87 -5.43 -13.39
CA THR A 151 -7.26 -6.51 -12.60
C THR A 151 -8.08 -7.80 -12.66
N GLN A 152 -9.41 -7.74 -12.57
CA GLN A 152 -10.27 -8.92 -12.72
C GLN A 152 -10.15 -9.56 -14.10
N ARG A 153 -10.05 -8.74 -15.16
CA ARG A 153 -9.80 -9.24 -16.52
C ARG A 153 -8.44 -9.94 -16.61
N LEU A 154 -7.39 -9.36 -16.02
CA LEU A 154 -6.07 -9.98 -15.93
C LEU A 154 -6.12 -11.34 -15.22
N ILE A 155 -6.78 -11.41 -14.05
CA ILE A 155 -6.92 -12.65 -13.26
C ILE A 155 -7.61 -13.73 -14.08
N ARG A 156 -8.73 -13.40 -14.74
CA ARG A 156 -9.46 -14.36 -15.59
C ARG A 156 -8.64 -14.83 -16.79
N LYS A 157 -7.79 -13.98 -17.36
CA LYS A 157 -6.90 -14.33 -18.47
C LYS A 157 -5.78 -15.27 -18.01
N GLN A 158 -5.18 -15.00 -16.85
CA GLN A 158 -4.12 -15.83 -16.28
C GLN A 158 -4.64 -17.18 -15.77
N ALA A 159 -5.84 -17.22 -15.19
CA ALA A 159 -6.46 -18.46 -14.72
C ALA A 159 -6.90 -19.42 -15.85
N LYS A 160 -7.01 -18.92 -17.09
CA LYS A 160 -7.35 -19.73 -18.27
C LYS A 160 -6.13 -20.26 -19.03
N ARG A 161 -4.92 -19.76 -18.71
CA ARG A 161 -3.66 -20.29 -19.24
C ARG A 161 -3.24 -21.50 -18.43
#